data_AF-A0A5J5HQK2-F1
#
_entry.id   AF-A0A5J5HQK2-F1
#
_cell.length_a   1.000
_cell.length_b   1.000
_cell.length_c   1.000
_cell.angle_alpha   90.00
_cell.angle_beta   90.00
_cell.angle_gamma   90.00
#
_symmetry.space_group_name_H-M   'P 1'
#
loop_
_entity.id
_entity.type
_entity.pdbx_description
1 polymer ?
#
loop_
_entity_poly.entity_id
_entity_poly.type
_entity_poly.pdbx_seq_one_letter_code
_entity_poly.pdbx_strand_id
1 'polypeptide(L)'
;PLETPRLITPLPYRSGTSFLAWAIVNNNQPVPDVFSKMTKIAASGRLGQIRRQREDWQRDATKALATGRVGEAIHAYSAHGMVYAAETRERARAELIDTWDAQRRADPDKSQIILTHTNAEVRDLNLAARDRLRDVGHPSTGSGQGLGEDVEVQTERGTRAFASGDRIMFLKNERGLGVKNGTLGQVERVSPDSMAVRLDDGRSVAFDLKDYAHVDHGYAATIHKSQGVTVDRAHVLATPGMDRHSAYVALSRHRDGVQLHYGRDDFADDRQLTRTLGRERAKDMASDYSRDMAQDIRAFADRRGLSGEIRLPDNARAIQRDPRGEIAPVERGAFAGFKPGPVERTTAAEQKPRRGMFAGLKLNATPAPSLPTKTPVRDQDRDYVRAVERASRSVEAVLQARASGAPILEHQKVALERTSQALEQIRPGASRDLQSAMQRDPALLLDAAAGRSGPMIEAMAQEACVRADPNLRADRFVECWQQLSQDRDRLYRAGDMTGRERASKEMASMAKSLERDPQMESVLRGRTRDLGLEIGMNRGREMGSGELGRQLTQELGIGRDHGMSR
;
A
#
# COMPACT_ATOMS: atom_id res chain seq x y z
N PRO A 1 8.49 -26.86 17.59
CA PRO A 1 9.51 -27.61 16.80
C PRO A 1 10.07 -26.75 15.63
N LEU A 2 11.23 -26.13 15.89
CA LEU A 2 12.24 -25.55 14.98
C LEU A 2 11.87 -25.26 13.51
N GLU A 3 11.86 -23.98 13.11
CA GLU A 3 11.82 -23.55 11.70
C GLU A 3 12.88 -22.48 11.39
N THR A 4 13.71 -22.80 10.38
CA THR A 4 15.05 -22.28 10.03
C THR A 4 15.22 -22.43 8.52
N PRO A 5 16.22 -21.77 7.87
CA PRO A 5 16.40 -21.83 6.42
C PRO A 5 16.49 -23.27 5.88
N ARG A 6 15.82 -23.50 4.75
CA ARG A 6 15.71 -24.81 4.09
C ARG A 6 16.81 -24.95 3.04
N LEU A 7 17.63 -25.98 3.17
CA LEU A 7 18.59 -26.42 2.16
C LEU A 7 18.03 -27.65 1.45
N ILE A 8 18.01 -27.65 0.12
CA ILE A 8 17.56 -28.79 -0.69
C ILE A 8 18.78 -29.39 -1.38
N THR A 9 19.09 -30.66 -1.08
CA THR A 9 20.17 -31.43 -1.72
C THR A 9 19.72 -32.03 -3.06
N PRO A 10 20.64 -32.28 -4.01
CA PRO A 10 20.28 -32.57 -5.39
C PRO A 10 19.61 -33.93 -5.57
N LEU A 11 18.65 -33.99 -6.50
CA LEU A 11 18.20 -35.22 -7.13
C LEU A 11 19.08 -35.50 -8.37
N PRO A 12 19.48 -36.76 -8.63
CA PRO A 12 20.23 -37.09 -9.83
C PRO A 12 19.31 -36.98 -11.05
N TYR A 13 19.57 -35.98 -11.90
CA TYR A 13 19.00 -35.90 -13.25
C TYR A 13 19.98 -36.56 -14.24
N ARG A 14 19.44 -37.15 -15.33
CA ARG A 14 20.14 -37.98 -16.33
C ARG A 14 21.31 -37.32 -17.11
N SER A 15 21.84 -36.18 -16.69
CA SER A 15 22.93 -35.46 -17.36
C SER A 15 24.10 -35.03 -16.45
N GLY A 16 24.21 -35.55 -15.22
CA GLY A 16 25.39 -35.35 -14.37
C GLY A 16 25.51 -33.97 -13.69
N THR A 17 24.59 -33.03 -13.94
CA THR A 17 24.58 -31.72 -13.28
C THR A 17 23.77 -31.78 -11.98
N SER A 18 24.41 -31.48 -10.85
CA SER A 18 23.76 -31.37 -9.54
C SER A 18 23.35 -29.92 -9.26
N PHE A 19 22.10 -29.70 -8.87
CA PHE A 19 21.58 -28.37 -8.50
C PHE A 19 21.32 -28.31 -6.99
N LEU A 20 21.81 -27.25 -6.35
CA LEU A 20 21.51 -26.93 -4.95
C LEU A 20 20.58 -25.71 -4.90
N ALA A 21 19.42 -25.86 -4.27
CA ALA A 21 18.48 -24.76 -4.04
C ALA A 21 18.40 -24.44 -2.55
N TRP A 22 18.48 -23.16 -2.20
CA TRP A 22 18.36 -22.69 -0.82
C TRP A 22 17.35 -21.53 -0.75
N ALA A 23 16.57 -21.49 0.32
CA ALA A 23 15.64 -20.39 0.60
C ALA A 23 15.63 -20.04 2.09
N ILE A 24 15.62 -18.74 2.37
CA ILE A 24 15.31 -18.20 3.70
C ILE A 24 13.79 -18.06 3.75
N VAL A 25 13.13 -19.06 4.33
CA VAL A 25 11.68 -19.05 4.55
C VAL A 25 11.42 -18.46 5.93
N ASN A 26 10.89 -17.24 5.97
CA ASN A 26 10.31 -16.69 7.19
C ASN A 26 8.81 -17.06 7.23
N ASN A 27 8.26 -17.44 8.39
CA ASN A 27 6.87 -17.91 8.53
C ASN A 27 5.77 -16.97 8.02
N ASN A 28 6.08 -15.71 7.68
CA ASN A 28 5.13 -14.72 7.18
C ASN A 28 5.24 -14.40 5.68
N GLN A 29 6.08 -15.10 4.92
CA GLN A 29 6.06 -15.05 3.46
C GLN A 29 5.62 -16.41 2.93
N PRO A 30 4.65 -16.51 2.01
CA PRO A 30 4.33 -17.78 1.40
C PRO A 30 5.61 -18.33 0.77
N VAL A 31 6.02 -19.53 1.16
CA VAL A 31 7.08 -20.26 0.46
C VAL A 31 6.68 -20.25 -1.00
N PRO A 32 7.52 -19.76 -1.94
CA PRO A 32 7.21 -19.87 -3.36
C PRO A 32 6.82 -21.34 -3.63
N ASP A 33 5.66 -21.57 -4.27
CA ASP A 33 5.06 -22.91 -4.40
C ASP A 33 6.07 -23.96 -4.91
N VAL A 34 7.03 -23.50 -5.72
CA VAL A 34 8.21 -24.23 -6.19
C VAL A 34 9.05 -24.83 -5.05
N PHE A 35 9.41 -24.08 -4.02
CA PHE A 35 10.23 -24.57 -2.89
C PHE A 35 9.44 -25.53 -1.99
N SER A 36 8.14 -25.30 -1.80
CA SER A 36 7.26 -26.22 -1.05
C SER A 36 7.18 -27.59 -1.75
N LYS A 37 6.97 -27.58 -3.07
CA LYS A 37 7.00 -28.77 -3.92
C LYS A 37 8.38 -29.45 -3.92
N MET A 38 9.47 -28.70 -4.06
CA MET A 38 10.82 -29.28 -4.05
C MET A 38 11.19 -29.94 -2.73
N THR A 39 10.79 -29.38 -1.57
CA THR A 39 11.03 -30.04 -0.27
C THR A 39 10.28 -31.36 -0.07
N LYS A 40 9.20 -31.60 -0.83
CA LYS A 40 8.48 -32.87 -0.80
C LYS A 40 9.10 -33.94 -1.69
N ILE A 41 9.91 -33.54 -2.68
CA ILE A 41 10.41 -34.41 -3.75
C ILE A 41 11.92 -34.70 -3.59
N ALA A 42 12.67 -33.82 -2.94
CA ALA A 42 14.11 -33.95 -2.75
C ALA A 42 14.51 -34.02 -1.25
N ALA A 43 15.66 -34.65 -0.97
CA ALA A 43 16.25 -34.64 0.36
C ALA A 43 16.49 -33.18 0.81
N SER A 44 16.03 -32.85 2.02
CA SER A 44 16.11 -31.49 2.56
C SER A 44 16.75 -31.48 3.95
N GLY A 45 17.59 -30.49 4.20
CA GLY A 45 18.24 -30.21 5.48
C GLY A 45 17.78 -28.87 6.05
N ARG A 46 17.69 -28.77 7.38
CA ARG A 46 17.39 -27.52 8.09
C ARG A 46 18.66 -26.97 8.70
N LEU A 47 19.02 -25.73 8.37
CA LEU A 47 20.19 -25.06 8.95
C LEU A 47 19.78 -24.28 10.21
N GLY A 48 19.96 -24.89 11.39
CA GLY A 48 19.64 -24.27 12.68
C GLY A 48 20.70 -23.36 13.29
N GLN A 49 21.92 -23.37 12.74
CA GLN A 49 23.04 -22.59 13.28
C GLN A 49 22.97 -21.14 12.79
N ILE A 50 22.65 -20.24 13.71
CA ILE A 50 22.86 -18.80 13.53
C ILE A 50 24.35 -18.54 13.70
N ARG A 51 25.03 -18.18 12.60
CA ARG A 51 26.48 -17.88 12.60
C ARG A 51 26.81 -16.38 12.66
N ARG A 52 25.80 -15.51 12.50
CA ARG A 52 26.00 -14.06 12.38
C ARG A 52 26.42 -13.43 13.71
N GLN A 53 25.69 -13.73 14.78
CA GLN A 53 25.99 -13.25 16.12
C GLN A 53 27.17 -14.02 16.73
N ARG A 54 28.08 -13.30 17.39
CA ARG A 54 29.28 -13.87 18.02
C ARG A 54 28.97 -14.52 19.36
N GLU A 55 28.14 -13.87 20.16
CA GLU A 55 27.76 -14.31 21.50
C GLU A 55 26.59 -15.32 21.46
N ASP A 56 26.63 -16.33 22.32
CA ASP A 56 25.60 -17.38 22.34
C ASP A 56 24.23 -16.85 22.79
N TRP A 57 24.20 -15.93 23.77
CA TRP A 57 22.95 -15.31 24.22
C TRP A 57 22.27 -14.50 23.10
N GLN A 58 23.05 -13.83 22.22
CA GLN A 58 22.51 -13.10 21.07
C GLN A 58 21.94 -14.05 20.02
N ARG A 59 22.57 -15.22 19.82
CA ARG A 59 22.02 -16.29 18.96
C ARG A 59 20.70 -16.78 19.50
N ASP A 60 20.61 -17.01 20.81
CA ASP A 60 19.38 -17.50 21.45
C ASP A 60 18.27 -16.44 21.43
N ALA A 61 18.58 -15.17 21.69
CA ALA A 61 17.63 -14.06 21.52
C ALA A 61 17.14 -13.95 20.06
N THR A 62 18.03 -14.11 19.08
CA THR A 62 17.65 -14.10 17.66
C THR A 62 16.78 -15.30 17.29
N LYS A 63 17.06 -16.51 17.82
CA LYS A 63 16.18 -17.68 17.69
C LYS A 63 14.81 -17.39 18.32
N ALA A 64 14.77 -16.75 19.49
CA ALA A 64 13.52 -16.39 20.16
C ALA A 64 12.68 -15.45 19.28
N LEU A 65 13.28 -14.39 18.71
CA LEU A 65 12.62 -13.50 17.73
C LEU A 65 12.08 -14.27 16.52
N ALA A 66 12.89 -15.15 15.92
CA ALA A 66 12.48 -15.93 14.75
C ALA A 66 11.29 -16.85 15.05
N THR A 67 11.27 -17.45 16.25
CA THR A 67 10.16 -18.31 16.73
C THR A 67 8.97 -17.54 17.29
N GLY A 68 8.99 -16.21 17.26
CA GLY A 68 7.91 -15.36 17.77
C GLY A 68 7.86 -15.21 19.30
N ARG A 69 8.85 -15.74 20.02
CA ARG A 69 9.05 -15.50 21.46
C ARG A 69 9.73 -14.15 21.68
N VAL A 70 9.06 -13.08 21.23
CA VAL A 70 9.63 -11.72 21.24
C VAL A 70 9.92 -11.24 22.67
N GLY A 71 9.08 -11.58 23.64
CA GLY A 71 9.32 -11.21 25.04
C GLY A 71 10.61 -11.77 25.62
N GLU A 72 10.95 -13.03 25.31
CA GLU A 72 12.21 -13.62 25.75
C GLU A 72 13.41 -12.91 25.12
N ALA A 73 13.31 -12.51 23.85
CA ALA A 73 14.36 -11.77 23.17
C ALA A 73 14.56 -10.37 23.75
N ILE A 74 13.46 -9.60 23.92
CA ILE A 74 13.54 -8.24 24.48
C ILE A 74 14.06 -8.29 25.91
N HIS A 75 13.61 -9.25 26.71
CA HIS A 75 14.15 -9.47 28.05
C HIS A 75 15.66 -9.78 28.02
N ALA A 76 16.12 -10.63 27.10
CA ALA A 76 17.55 -10.92 26.96
C ALA A 76 18.35 -9.66 26.60
N TYR A 77 17.89 -8.86 25.62
CA TYR A 77 18.56 -7.59 25.30
C TYR A 77 18.53 -6.60 26.47
N SER A 78 17.40 -6.50 27.19
CA SER A 78 17.25 -5.63 28.36
C SER A 78 18.21 -6.03 29.49
N ALA A 79 18.32 -7.34 29.79
CA ALA A 79 19.23 -7.87 30.80
C ALA A 79 20.72 -7.60 30.48
N HIS A 80 21.06 -7.47 29.21
CA HIS A 80 22.41 -7.11 28.75
C HIS A 80 22.61 -5.59 28.52
N GLY A 81 21.66 -4.75 28.97
CA GLY A 81 21.77 -3.29 28.88
C GLY A 81 21.67 -2.75 27.45
N MET A 82 21.00 -3.49 26.55
CA MET A 82 20.87 -3.14 25.14
C MET A 82 19.51 -2.49 24.81
N VAL A 83 18.65 -2.32 25.80
CA VAL A 83 17.33 -1.68 25.67
C VAL A 83 17.32 -0.42 26.52
N TYR A 84 16.96 0.70 25.88
CA TYR A 84 16.99 2.04 26.47
C TYR A 84 15.60 2.67 26.35
N ALA A 85 15.07 3.10 27.49
CA ALA A 85 13.77 3.75 27.59
C ALA A 85 14.00 5.22 27.97
N ALA A 86 13.54 6.14 27.14
CA ALA A 86 13.54 7.57 27.44
C ALA A 86 12.13 8.06 27.74
N GLU A 87 12.00 9.25 28.35
CA GLU A 87 10.68 9.81 28.69
C GLU A 87 9.80 10.06 27.46
N THR A 88 10.39 10.54 26.37
CA THR A 88 9.69 10.80 25.10
C THR A 88 10.44 10.21 23.90
N ARG A 89 9.76 10.07 22.76
CA ARG A 89 10.39 9.62 21.52
C ARG A 89 11.53 10.54 21.08
N GLU A 90 11.39 11.85 21.25
CA GLU A 90 12.42 12.83 20.89
C GLU A 90 13.67 12.65 21.76
N ARG A 91 13.50 12.40 23.06
CA ARG A 91 14.61 12.07 23.97
C ARG A 91 15.28 10.76 23.57
N ALA A 92 14.50 9.72 23.28
CA ALA A 92 15.02 8.43 22.82
C ALA A 92 15.82 8.57 21.52
N ARG A 93 15.38 9.45 20.61
CA ARG A 93 16.09 9.78 19.38
C ARG A 93 17.44 10.46 19.67
N ALA A 94 17.45 11.45 20.55
CA ALA A 94 18.69 12.15 20.93
C ALA A 94 19.70 11.18 21.57
N GLU A 95 19.27 10.38 22.55
CA GLU A 95 20.12 9.37 23.22
C GLU A 95 20.63 8.30 22.25
N LEU A 96 19.81 7.90 21.27
CA LEU A 96 20.23 7.00 20.21
C LEU A 96 21.38 7.61 19.40
N ILE A 97 21.26 8.88 19.00
CA ILE A 97 22.29 9.59 18.23
C ILE A 97 23.56 9.79 19.07
N ASP A 98 23.44 10.09 20.36
CA ASP A 98 24.57 10.17 21.29
C ASP A 98 25.34 8.86 21.32
N THR A 99 24.62 7.75 21.47
CA THR A 99 25.22 6.43 21.59
C THR A 99 25.82 5.96 20.27
N TRP A 100 25.15 6.25 19.14
CA TRP A 100 25.68 6.01 17.80
C TRP A 100 26.98 6.79 17.57
N ASP A 101 27.03 8.09 17.88
CA ASP A 101 28.26 8.88 17.67
C ASP A 101 29.40 8.40 18.58
N ALA A 102 29.11 8.07 19.84
CA ALA A 102 30.10 7.50 20.75
C ALA A 102 30.68 6.18 20.22
N GLN A 103 29.84 5.27 19.71
CA GLN A 103 30.29 3.99 19.15
C GLN A 103 31.04 4.16 17.84
N ARG A 104 30.60 5.09 16.97
CA ARG A 104 31.27 5.43 15.72
C ARG A 104 32.69 5.93 15.97
N ARG A 105 32.90 6.74 17.01
CA ARG A 105 34.24 7.22 17.39
C ARG A 105 35.11 6.14 18.01
N ALA A 106 34.53 5.29 18.85
CA ALA A 106 35.24 4.22 19.51
C ALA A 106 35.72 3.15 18.51
N ASP A 107 34.90 2.82 17.52
CA ASP A 107 35.18 1.81 16.51
C ASP A 107 34.89 2.34 15.07
N PRO A 108 35.75 3.18 14.48
CA PRO A 108 35.51 3.78 13.16
C PRO A 108 35.41 2.77 12.01
N ASP A 109 36.10 1.63 12.13
CA ASP A 109 36.14 0.58 11.10
C ASP A 109 34.90 -0.33 11.13
N LYS A 110 34.09 -0.25 12.19
CA LYS A 110 32.89 -1.08 12.34
C LYS A 110 31.72 -0.46 11.60
N SER A 111 31.04 -1.29 10.81
CA SER A 111 29.83 -0.89 10.09
C SER A 111 28.67 -0.64 11.06
N GLN A 112 27.99 0.50 10.91
CA GLN A 112 26.86 0.90 11.75
C GLN A 112 25.69 1.39 10.91
N ILE A 113 24.47 1.14 11.38
CA ILE A 113 23.24 1.67 10.75
C ILE A 113 22.16 1.91 11.79
N ILE A 114 21.40 2.99 11.60
CA ILE A 114 20.21 3.29 12.38
C ILE A 114 18.97 2.78 11.63
N LEU A 115 18.08 2.08 12.31
CA LEU A 115 16.88 1.48 11.75
C LEU A 115 15.62 1.96 12.47
N THR A 116 14.59 2.28 11.68
CA THR A 116 13.26 2.61 12.20
C THR A 116 12.17 2.21 11.19
N HIS A 117 10.90 2.39 11.56
CA HIS A 117 9.77 1.94 10.75
C HIS A 117 9.35 2.95 9.67
N THR A 118 9.26 4.25 9.99
CA THR A 118 8.66 5.25 9.10
C THR A 118 9.69 6.11 8.37
N ASN A 119 9.33 6.63 7.19
CA ASN A 119 10.23 7.53 6.44
C ASN A 119 10.42 8.89 7.14
N ALA A 120 9.42 9.36 7.90
CA ALA A 120 9.53 10.60 8.67
C ALA A 120 10.60 10.46 9.76
N GLU A 121 10.54 9.39 10.54
CA GLU A 121 11.57 9.09 11.56
C GLU A 121 12.96 8.92 10.94
N VAL A 122 13.05 8.28 9.78
CA VAL A 122 14.33 8.17 9.04
C VAL A 122 14.88 9.53 8.65
N ARG A 123 14.02 10.46 8.19
CA ARG A 123 14.46 11.81 7.83
C ARG A 123 15.02 12.52 9.06
N ASP A 124 14.28 12.49 10.16
CA ASP A 124 14.70 13.20 11.36
C ASP A 124 15.96 12.60 11.99
N LEU A 125 16.10 11.27 11.99
CA LEU A 125 17.32 10.60 12.46
C LEU A 125 18.53 10.93 11.60
N ASN A 126 18.36 11.01 10.27
CA ASN A 126 19.44 11.42 9.38
C ASN A 126 19.87 12.87 9.64
N LEU A 127 18.90 13.79 9.85
CA LEU A 127 19.21 15.18 10.18
C LEU A 127 19.90 15.29 11.55
N ALA A 128 19.38 14.61 12.58
CA ALA A 128 19.99 14.62 13.91
C ALA A 128 21.42 14.02 13.92
N ALA A 129 21.66 12.95 13.15
CA ALA A 129 22.99 12.40 12.96
C ALA A 129 23.94 13.41 12.30
N ARG A 130 23.46 14.12 11.29
CA ARG A 130 24.22 15.13 10.55
C ARG A 130 24.54 16.34 11.41
N ASP A 131 23.57 16.86 12.15
CA ASP A 131 23.75 17.95 13.10
C ASP A 131 24.77 17.57 14.18
N ARG A 132 24.70 16.33 14.70
CA ARG A 132 25.71 15.83 15.63
C ARG A 132 27.12 15.84 15.03
N LEU A 133 27.29 15.41 13.77
CA LEU A 133 28.61 15.42 13.13
C LEU A 133 29.16 16.85 12.93
N ARG A 134 28.30 17.85 12.83
CA ARG A 134 28.70 19.26 12.73
C ARG A 134 29.13 19.83 14.06
N ASP A 135 28.35 19.59 15.12
CA ASP A 135 28.68 20.07 16.47
C ASP A 135 30.07 19.58 16.90
N VAL A 136 30.41 18.37 16.48
CA VAL A 136 31.68 17.70 16.76
C VAL A 136 32.82 18.19 15.86
N GLY A 137 32.48 18.58 14.61
CA GLY A 137 33.40 19.17 13.65
C GLY A 137 33.72 20.64 13.89
N HIS A 138 33.12 21.27 14.90
CA HIS A 138 33.38 22.68 15.22
C HIS A 138 34.83 22.87 15.72
N PRO A 139 35.58 23.87 15.21
CA PRO A 139 37.03 24.04 15.44
C PRO A 139 37.47 24.19 16.91
N SER A 140 36.54 24.29 17.86
CA SER A 140 36.81 24.29 19.30
C SER A 140 37.15 22.91 19.88
N THR A 141 36.83 21.82 19.18
CA THR A 141 36.99 20.44 19.70
C THR A 141 37.91 19.67 18.76
N GLY A 142 39.19 20.00 18.79
CA GLY A 142 40.21 19.46 17.89
C GLY A 142 40.17 17.93 17.83
N SER A 143 40.33 17.39 16.61
CA SER A 143 40.57 15.97 16.22
C SER A 143 39.41 15.13 15.64
N GLY A 144 38.36 15.72 15.07
CA GLY A 144 37.36 14.99 14.27
C GLY A 144 37.23 15.51 12.83
N GLN A 145 37.19 14.62 11.83
CA GLN A 145 36.72 14.94 10.47
C GLN A 145 35.24 15.37 10.54
N GLY A 146 35.00 16.66 10.75
CA GLY A 146 33.69 17.26 10.62
C GLY A 146 33.16 17.16 9.19
N LEU A 147 31.86 17.34 9.03
CA LEU A 147 31.28 17.48 7.70
C LEU A 147 31.82 18.74 7.02
N GLY A 148 32.10 18.65 5.73
CA GLY A 148 32.45 19.81 4.91
C GLY A 148 31.29 20.79 4.73
N GLU A 149 31.46 21.77 3.86
CA GLU A 149 30.40 22.72 3.52
C GLU A 149 29.19 22.02 2.86
N ASP A 150 28.01 22.59 3.12
CA ASP A 150 26.76 22.12 2.55
C ASP A 150 26.64 22.50 1.09
N VAL A 151 26.39 21.50 0.27
CA VAL A 151 26.04 21.65 -1.13
C VAL A 151 24.61 21.18 -1.31
N GLU A 152 23.74 22.09 -1.75
CA GLU A 152 22.38 21.75 -2.13
C GLU A 152 22.39 20.97 -3.44
N VAL A 153 21.79 19.79 -3.39
CA VAL A 153 21.68 18.85 -4.51
C VAL A 153 20.20 18.58 -4.77
N GLN A 154 19.81 18.71 -6.03
CA GLN A 154 18.48 18.29 -6.50
C GLN A 154 18.45 16.77 -6.61
N THR A 155 17.90 16.09 -5.60
CA THR A 155 17.66 14.64 -5.66
C THR A 155 16.27 14.35 -6.21
N GLU A 156 16.02 13.11 -6.66
CA GLU A 156 14.68 12.66 -7.07
C GLU A 156 13.61 12.83 -5.98
N ARG A 157 14.03 12.86 -4.70
CA ARG A 157 13.15 13.04 -3.54
C ARG A 157 13.07 14.50 -3.07
N GLY A 158 13.52 15.44 -3.88
CA GLY A 158 13.59 16.87 -3.60
C GLY A 158 14.99 17.37 -3.28
N THR A 159 15.12 18.68 -3.07
CA THR A 159 16.37 19.32 -2.67
C THR A 159 16.85 18.78 -1.33
N ARG A 160 18.14 18.40 -1.26
CA ARG A 160 18.80 17.97 -0.02
C ARG A 160 20.21 18.53 0.04
N ALA A 161 20.65 18.89 1.24
CA ALA A 161 22.01 19.34 1.46
C ALA A 161 22.91 18.14 1.79
N PHE A 162 24.00 18.00 1.06
CA PHE A 162 25.06 17.02 1.33
C PHE A 162 26.38 17.74 1.58
N ALA A 163 27.24 17.13 2.37
CA ALA A 163 28.58 17.61 2.65
C ALA A 163 29.62 16.52 2.36
N SER A 164 30.86 16.93 2.12
CA SER A 164 31.97 15.98 2.08
C SER A 164 32.09 15.28 3.45
N GLY A 165 32.26 13.97 3.45
CA GLY A 165 32.20 13.12 4.63
C GLY A 165 30.82 12.52 4.91
N ASP A 166 29.74 12.96 4.24
CA ASP A 166 28.40 12.45 4.49
C ASP A 166 28.25 10.97 4.14
N ARG A 167 27.49 10.24 4.95
CA ARG A 167 27.03 8.88 4.64
C ARG A 167 25.80 8.96 3.72
N ILE A 168 25.82 8.27 2.59
CA ILE A 168 24.70 8.23 1.64
C ILE A 168 24.26 6.80 1.32
N MET A 169 23.01 6.69 0.85
CA MET A 169 22.41 5.47 0.34
C MET A 169 21.95 5.66 -1.10
N PHE A 170 22.34 4.72 -1.97
CA PHE A 170 21.85 4.63 -3.34
C PHE A 170 20.44 4.02 -3.36
N LEU A 171 19.49 4.65 -4.06
CA LEU A 171 18.09 4.25 -4.07
C LEU A 171 17.67 3.53 -5.36
N LYS A 172 18.51 3.51 -6.39
CA LYS A 172 18.25 2.85 -7.67
C LYS A 172 19.45 2.03 -8.11
N ASN A 173 19.18 0.88 -8.72
CA ASN A 173 20.24 0.08 -9.34
C ASN A 173 20.80 0.84 -10.55
N GLU A 174 22.12 0.97 -10.63
CA GLU A 174 22.79 1.53 -11.80
C GLU A 174 23.99 0.66 -12.15
N ARG A 175 23.93 0.01 -13.33
CA ARG A 175 24.94 -0.99 -13.74
C ARG A 175 26.24 -0.31 -14.10
N GLY A 176 26.21 0.88 -14.70
CA GLY A 176 27.41 1.63 -15.06
C GLY A 176 28.25 2.01 -13.84
N LEU A 177 27.60 2.35 -12.73
CA LEU A 177 28.26 2.66 -11.46
C LEU A 177 28.53 1.40 -10.61
N GLY A 178 27.97 0.24 -10.99
CA GLY A 178 28.06 -0.99 -10.21
C GLY A 178 27.43 -0.87 -8.82
N VAL A 179 26.42 0.00 -8.68
CA VAL A 179 25.68 0.22 -7.43
C VAL A 179 24.29 -0.41 -7.50
N LYS A 180 23.83 -0.91 -6.36
CA LYS A 180 22.48 -1.46 -6.18
C LYS A 180 21.68 -0.59 -5.22
N ASN A 181 20.36 -0.65 -5.31
CA ASN A 181 19.48 -0.05 -4.31
C ASN A 181 19.81 -0.61 -2.91
N GLY A 182 20.05 0.28 -1.95
CA GLY A 182 20.52 -0.03 -0.60
C GLY A 182 22.04 -0.07 -0.43
N THR A 183 22.82 0.19 -1.49
CA THR A 183 24.28 0.33 -1.36
C THR A 183 24.59 1.58 -0.54
N LEU A 184 25.51 1.46 0.42
CA LEU A 184 25.98 2.56 1.26
C LEU A 184 27.36 3.02 0.80
N GLY A 185 27.64 4.30 1.04
CA GLY A 185 28.95 4.88 0.80
C GLY A 185 29.14 6.19 1.56
N GLN A 186 30.36 6.70 1.52
CA GLN A 186 30.77 7.98 2.08
C GLN A 186 31.08 8.95 0.94
N VAL A 187 30.54 10.16 1.01
CA VAL A 187 30.83 11.24 0.06
C VAL A 187 32.27 11.70 0.26
N GLU A 188 33.09 11.59 -0.78
CA GLU A 188 34.45 12.14 -0.78
C GLU A 188 34.45 13.59 -1.26
N ARG A 189 33.66 13.88 -2.30
CA ARG A 189 33.47 15.22 -2.87
C ARG A 189 32.05 15.39 -3.35
N VAL A 190 31.49 16.57 -3.14
CA VAL A 190 30.15 16.94 -3.63
C VAL A 190 30.19 18.34 -4.26
N SER A 191 29.47 18.48 -5.36
CA SER A 191 29.20 19.72 -6.06
C SER A 191 27.73 19.72 -6.53
N PRO A 192 27.16 20.87 -6.93
CA PRO A 192 25.77 20.92 -7.40
C PRO A 192 25.49 20.04 -8.63
N ASP A 193 26.52 19.80 -9.47
CA ASP A 193 26.40 19.01 -10.70
C ASP A 193 26.92 17.58 -10.57
N SER A 194 27.84 17.29 -9.64
CA SER A 194 28.48 15.96 -9.56
C SER A 194 28.80 15.54 -8.14
N MET A 195 28.83 14.24 -7.91
CA MET A 195 29.14 13.64 -6.61
C MET A 195 30.13 12.48 -6.78
N ALA A 196 31.13 12.43 -5.89
CA ALA A 196 32.09 11.33 -5.77
C ALA A 196 31.93 10.66 -4.41
N VAL A 197 31.77 9.33 -4.43
CA VAL A 197 31.36 8.53 -3.28
C VAL A 197 32.26 7.30 -3.19
N ARG A 198 32.85 7.07 -2.03
CA ARG A 198 33.54 5.83 -1.69
C ARG A 198 32.55 4.83 -1.11
N LEU A 199 32.31 3.74 -1.82
CA LEU A 199 31.44 2.65 -1.38
C LEU A 199 32.10 1.85 -0.25
N ASP A 200 31.28 1.14 0.52
CA ASP A 200 31.76 0.27 1.61
C ASP A 200 32.63 -0.91 1.14
N ASP A 201 32.54 -1.27 -0.14
CA ASP A 201 33.40 -2.30 -0.74
C ASP A 201 34.78 -1.77 -1.17
N GLY A 202 35.06 -0.49 -0.87
CA GLY A 202 36.32 0.19 -1.15
C GLY A 202 36.41 0.84 -2.54
N ARG A 203 35.41 0.64 -3.41
CA ARG A 203 35.39 1.29 -4.74
C ARG A 203 34.95 2.74 -4.62
N SER A 204 35.59 3.64 -5.37
CA SER A 204 35.10 5.02 -5.55
C SER A 204 34.29 5.12 -6.83
N VAL A 205 33.11 5.73 -6.73
CA VAL A 205 32.22 6.01 -7.86
C VAL A 205 31.99 7.51 -7.97
N ALA A 206 32.07 8.05 -9.18
CA ALA A 206 31.76 9.44 -9.47
C ALA A 206 30.67 9.49 -10.54
N PHE A 207 29.70 10.37 -10.37
CA PHE A 207 28.57 10.51 -11.29
C PHE A 207 28.08 11.96 -11.35
N ASP A 208 27.50 12.31 -12.48
CA ASP A 208 26.76 13.56 -12.67
C ASP A 208 25.34 13.38 -12.09
N LEU A 209 24.89 14.38 -11.34
CA LEU A 209 23.58 14.40 -10.70
C LEU A 209 22.45 14.51 -11.72
N LYS A 210 22.72 14.99 -12.94
CA LYS A 210 21.77 14.99 -14.07
C LYS A 210 21.48 13.57 -14.55
N ASP A 211 22.48 12.69 -14.53
CA ASP A 211 22.35 11.31 -14.97
C ASP A 211 21.85 10.40 -13.84
N TYR A 212 22.21 10.72 -12.59
CA TYR A 212 21.84 9.92 -11.43
C TYR A 212 21.59 10.78 -10.17
N ALA A 213 20.30 11.06 -9.90
CA ALA A 213 19.84 11.81 -8.73
C ALA A 213 19.18 10.93 -7.64
N HIS A 214 19.35 9.61 -7.70
CA HIS A 214 18.67 8.66 -6.80
C HIS A 214 19.48 8.35 -5.54
N VAL A 215 19.82 9.39 -4.77
CA VAL A 215 20.58 9.30 -3.52
C VAL A 215 19.80 9.91 -2.34
N ASP A 216 20.04 9.42 -1.13
CA ASP A 216 19.49 9.94 0.13
C ASP A 216 20.54 9.79 1.24
N HIS A 217 20.33 10.39 2.40
CA HIS A 217 21.23 10.18 3.55
C HIS A 217 21.19 8.72 4.02
N GLY A 218 22.36 8.20 4.38
CA GLY A 218 22.58 6.79 4.68
C GLY A 218 22.87 6.47 6.16
N TYR A 219 22.69 7.43 7.08
CA TYR A 219 22.87 7.18 8.51
C TYR A 219 21.74 6.33 9.08
N ALA A 220 20.51 6.65 8.67
CA ALA A 220 19.29 5.95 9.05
C ALA A 220 18.54 5.40 7.83
N ALA A 221 17.92 4.24 8.00
CA ALA A 221 17.12 3.57 6.97
C ALA A 221 15.86 2.95 7.55
N THR A 222 14.86 2.75 6.69
CA THR A 222 13.68 1.98 7.10
C THR A 222 14.03 0.50 7.19
N ILE A 223 13.42 -0.21 8.14
CA ILE A 223 13.64 -1.64 8.36
C ILE A 223 13.43 -2.44 7.07
N HIS A 224 12.39 -2.12 6.29
CA HIS A 224 12.11 -2.75 5.00
C HIS A 224 13.23 -2.55 3.97
N LYS A 225 13.90 -1.40 3.94
CA LYS A 225 15.02 -1.12 3.01
C LYS A 225 16.33 -1.79 3.43
N SER A 226 16.49 -2.09 4.71
CA SER A 226 17.68 -2.74 5.27
C SER A 226 17.66 -4.28 5.16
N GLN A 227 16.64 -4.86 4.52
CA GLN A 227 16.49 -6.30 4.45
C GLN A 227 17.66 -6.93 3.68
N GLY A 228 18.46 -7.75 4.37
CA GLY A 228 19.64 -8.42 3.81
C GLY A 228 20.96 -7.75 4.16
N VAL A 229 20.94 -6.52 4.67
CA VAL A 229 22.12 -5.85 5.21
C VAL A 229 22.54 -6.53 6.51
N THR A 230 23.85 -6.72 6.69
CA THR A 230 24.44 -7.17 7.96
C THR A 230 25.47 -6.13 8.35
N VAL A 231 25.36 -5.61 9.56
CA VAL A 231 26.27 -4.60 10.14
C VAL A 231 26.91 -5.15 11.39
N ASP A 232 28.00 -4.56 11.83
CA ASP A 232 28.63 -4.91 13.10
C ASP A 232 27.76 -4.41 14.26
N ARG A 233 27.30 -3.15 14.20
CA ARG A 233 26.43 -2.53 15.20
C ARG A 233 25.13 -1.98 14.58
N ALA A 234 24.00 -2.25 15.21
CA ALA A 234 22.71 -1.71 14.77
C ALA A 234 22.08 -0.85 15.88
N HIS A 235 21.51 0.29 15.52
CA HIS A 235 20.72 1.12 16.44
C HIS A 235 19.28 1.13 15.95
N VAL A 236 18.32 0.86 16.83
CA VAL A 236 16.92 0.73 16.46
C VAL A 236 16.09 1.70 17.29
N LEU A 237 15.30 2.54 16.63
CA LEU A 237 14.25 3.32 17.28
C LEU A 237 12.93 2.56 17.15
N ALA A 238 12.41 2.07 18.27
CA ALA A 238 11.12 1.40 18.29
C ALA A 238 9.98 2.42 18.15
N THR A 239 8.98 2.10 17.33
CA THR A 239 7.76 2.92 17.18
C THR A 239 6.52 2.03 17.20
N PRO A 240 5.33 2.54 17.58
CA PRO A 240 4.11 1.73 17.67
C PRO A 240 3.69 1.03 16.37
N GLY A 241 4.19 1.51 15.22
CA GLY A 241 3.97 0.91 13.91
C GLY A 241 4.71 -0.39 13.67
N MET A 242 5.69 -0.75 14.52
CA MET A 242 6.44 -2.00 14.42
C MET A 242 5.61 -3.22 14.85
N ASP A 243 6.06 -4.39 14.42
CA ASP A 243 5.43 -5.69 14.55
C ASP A 243 6.50 -6.78 14.69
N ARG A 244 6.08 -8.05 14.77
CA ARG A 244 6.97 -9.21 14.90
C ARG A 244 7.99 -9.31 13.78
N HIS A 245 7.58 -9.01 12.54
CA HIS A 245 8.47 -9.13 11.40
C HIS A 245 9.54 -8.03 11.40
N SER A 246 9.12 -6.77 11.59
CA SER A 246 10.02 -5.62 11.66
C SER A 246 10.95 -5.70 12.87
N ALA A 247 10.48 -6.18 14.04
CA ALA A 247 11.32 -6.44 15.20
C ALA A 247 12.39 -7.51 14.90
N TYR A 248 12.01 -8.65 14.34
CA TYR A 248 12.96 -9.69 13.93
C TYR A 248 13.97 -9.15 12.91
N VAL A 249 13.50 -8.42 11.89
CA VAL A 249 14.40 -7.86 10.88
C VAL A 249 15.35 -6.88 11.52
N ALA A 250 14.89 -5.88 12.28
CA ALA A 250 15.74 -4.84 12.86
C ALA A 250 16.77 -5.41 13.85
N LEU A 251 16.32 -6.23 14.79
CA LEU A 251 17.17 -6.73 15.88
C LEU A 251 18.15 -7.82 15.43
N SER A 252 17.93 -8.48 14.29
CA SER A 252 18.83 -9.55 13.80
C SER A 252 19.94 -9.09 12.84
N ARG A 253 20.05 -7.78 12.54
CA ARG A 253 21.04 -7.26 11.57
C ARG A 253 22.47 -7.17 12.10
N HIS A 254 22.67 -7.17 13.41
CA HIS A 254 23.97 -6.97 14.04
C HIS A 254 24.83 -8.25 14.08
N ARG A 255 26.15 -8.07 14.09
CA ARG A 255 27.13 -9.12 14.41
C ARG A 255 27.67 -9.00 15.84
N ASP A 256 27.92 -7.77 16.28
CA ASP A 256 28.51 -7.46 17.59
C ASP A 256 27.46 -7.01 18.60
N GLY A 257 26.54 -6.11 18.21
CA GLY A 257 25.51 -5.65 19.13
C GLY A 257 24.41 -4.82 18.49
N VAL A 258 23.24 -4.82 19.13
CA VAL A 258 22.11 -3.96 18.75
C VAL A 258 21.67 -3.16 19.97
N GLN A 259 21.28 -1.91 19.76
CA GLN A 259 20.68 -1.08 20.79
C GLN A 259 19.27 -0.68 20.39
N LEU A 260 18.30 -0.96 21.26
CA LEU A 260 16.90 -0.64 21.05
C LEU A 260 16.51 0.54 21.93
N HIS A 261 16.15 1.66 21.33
CA HIS A 261 15.65 2.85 22.02
C HIS A 261 14.15 3.01 21.80
N TYR A 262 13.42 3.46 22.81
CA TYR A 262 12.01 3.80 22.68
C TYR A 262 11.60 4.88 23.68
N GLY A 263 10.56 5.65 23.34
CA GLY A 263 9.96 6.65 24.22
C GLY A 263 8.82 6.08 25.06
N ARG A 264 8.69 6.54 26.32
CA ARG A 264 7.62 6.13 27.23
C ARG A 264 6.24 6.68 26.87
N ASP A 265 6.22 7.77 26.11
CA ASP A 265 5.04 8.32 25.45
C ASP A 265 4.41 7.35 24.43
N ASP A 266 5.23 6.56 23.75
CA ASP A 266 4.81 5.50 22.83
C ASP A 266 4.58 4.14 23.50
N PHE A 267 5.47 3.79 24.44
CA PHE A 267 5.43 2.52 25.15
C PHE A 267 5.65 2.76 26.64
N ALA A 268 4.59 2.68 27.44
CA ALA A 268 4.64 2.95 28.88
C ALA A 268 5.69 2.09 29.60
N ASP A 269 5.85 0.83 29.17
CA ASP A 269 6.79 -0.14 29.73
C ASP A 269 7.27 -1.19 28.70
N ASP A 270 8.26 -2.01 29.12
CA ASP A 270 8.79 -3.13 28.35
C ASP A 270 7.71 -4.15 27.95
N ARG A 271 6.61 -4.25 28.72
CA ARG A 271 5.50 -5.17 28.42
C ARG A 271 4.70 -4.67 27.22
N GLN A 272 4.42 -3.37 27.14
CA GLN A 272 3.75 -2.75 25.99
C GLN A 272 4.65 -2.80 24.75
N LEU A 273 5.96 -2.56 24.91
CA LEU A 273 6.95 -2.75 23.84
C LEU A 273 6.91 -4.19 23.32
N THR A 274 7.06 -5.17 24.22
CA THR A 274 7.03 -6.60 23.88
C THR A 274 5.73 -6.99 23.19
N ARG A 275 4.58 -6.52 23.70
CA ARG A 275 3.27 -6.80 23.10
C ARG A 275 3.21 -6.29 21.68
N THR A 276 3.62 -5.05 21.43
CA THR A 276 3.59 -4.43 20.10
C THR A 276 4.56 -5.10 19.14
N LEU A 277 5.81 -5.30 19.56
CA LEU A 277 6.82 -6.02 18.76
C LEU A 277 6.48 -7.51 18.60
N GLY A 278 5.61 -8.08 19.41
CA GLY A 278 5.11 -9.45 19.28
C GLY A 278 3.93 -9.60 18.32
N ARG A 279 3.29 -8.50 17.89
CA ARG A 279 2.09 -8.54 17.04
C ARG A 279 2.41 -9.21 15.71
N GLU A 280 1.64 -10.23 15.36
CA GLU A 280 1.59 -10.74 14.01
C GLU A 280 0.64 -9.88 13.20
N ARG A 281 1.21 -9.00 12.35
CA ARG A 281 0.47 -8.56 11.19
C ARG A 281 0.59 -9.66 10.14
N ALA A 282 -0.41 -10.54 10.08
CA ALA A 282 -0.80 -11.03 8.77
C ALA A 282 -1.19 -9.79 7.93
N LYS A 283 -1.29 -9.90 6.61
CA LYS A 283 -1.80 -8.78 5.80
C LYS A 283 -3.29 -8.60 6.10
N ASP A 284 -3.59 -8.08 7.28
CA ASP A 284 -4.93 -7.85 7.80
C ASP A 284 -5.43 -6.52 7.25
N MET A 285 -6.64 -6.62 6.73
CA MET A 285 -7.38 -5.54 6.10
C MET A 285 -7.62 -4.41 7.11
N ALA A 286 -7.81 -3.19 6.61
CA ALA A 286 -8.05 -1.99 7.40
C ALA A 286 -9.23 -2.07 8.41
N SER A 287 -10.05 -3.13 8.37
CA SER A 287 -11.19 -3.36 9.26
C SER A 287 -10.82 -3.67 10.71
N ASP A 288 -9.63 -4.19 10.98
CA ASP A 288 -9.22 -4.58 12.34
C ASP A 288 -8.76 -3.38 13.19
N TYR A 289 -8.65 -2.19 12.59
CA TYR A 289 -8.26 -0.93 13.25
C TYR A 289 -9.42 -0.19 13.94
N SER A 290 -10.62 -0.78 13.99
CA SER A 290 -11.83 -0.05 14.41
C SER A 290 -12.02 0.08 15.92
N ARG A 291 -11.28 -0.68 16.77
CA ARG A 291 -11.54 -0.73 18.23
C ARG A 291 -10.47 -0.10 19.13
N ASP A 292 -9.18 -0.21 18.79
CA ASP A 292 -8.11 0.28 19.67
C ASP A 292 -7.78 1.77 19.45
N MET A 293 -7.92 2.26 18.22
CA MET A 293 -7.65 3.68 17.89
C MET A 293 -8.59 4.65 18.62
N ALA A 294 -9.83 4.25 18.92
CA ALA A 294 -10.76 5.07 19.69
C ALA A 294 -10.33 5.27 21.15
N GLN A 295 -9.63 4.28 21.73
CA GLN A 295 -9.10 4.39 23.09
C GLN A 295 -7.82 5.21 23.12
N ASP A 296 -6.94 5.03 22.12
CA ASP A 296 -5.71 5.81 21.97
C ASP A 296 -5.99 7.30 21.66
N ILE A 297 -7.02 7.58 20.85
CA ILE A 297 -7.49 8.96 20.57
C ILE A 297 -8.07 9.60 21.84
N ARG A 298 -8.82 8.85 22.66
CA ARG A 298 -9.34 9.35 23.95
C ARG A 298 -8.21 9.63 24.93
N ALA A 299 -7.26 8.70 25.08
CA ALA A 299 -6.09 8.90 25.93
C ALA A 299 -5.18 10.04 25.44
N PHE A 300 -5.15 10.31 24.14
CA PHE A 300 -4.45 11.45 23.55
C PHE A 300 -5.20 12.77 23.77
N ALA A 301 -6.53 12.79 23.61
CA ALA A 301 -7.37 13.96 23.87
C ALA A 301 -7.37 14.37 25.34
N ASP A 302 -7.40 13.40 26.27
CA ASP A 302 -7.36 13.65 27.71
C ASP A 302 -6.03 14.25 28.17
N ARG A 303 -4.91 13.82 27.57
CA ARG A 303 -3.57 14.37 27.88
C ARG A 303 -3.35 15.81 27.42
N ARG A 304 -4.16 16.30 26.47
CA ARG A 304 -4.10 17.67 25.93
C ARG A 304 -5.23 18.58 26.39
N GLY A 305 -6.13 18.09 27.26
CA GLY A 305 -7.27 18.86 27.74
C GLY A 305 -8.39 19.05 26.70
N LEU A 306 -8.44 18.19 25.67
CA LEU A 306 -9.40 18.24 24.57
C LEU A 306 -10.66 17.38 24.82
N SER A 307 -10.84 16.90 26.06
CA SER A 307 -11.91 15.95 26.45
C SER A 307 -13.34 16.49 26.29
N GLY A 308 -13.51 17.80 26.12
CA GLY A 308 -14.83 18.46 26.05
C GLY A 308 -15.45 18.62 24.66
N GLU A 309 -14.67 18.52 23.58
CA GLU A 309 -15.14 18.82 22.21
C GLU A 309 -15.44 17.58 21.34
N ILE A 310 -15.16 16.37 21.83
CA ILE A 310 -15.39 15.13 21.08
C ILE A 310 -16.54 14.34 21.72
N ARG A 311 -17.74 14.43 21.14
CA ARG A 311 -18.84 13.48 21.40
C ARG A 311 -18.79 12.33 20.39
N LEU A 312 -18.39 11.15 20.86
CA LEU A 312 -18.62 9.88 20.19
C LEU A 312 -19.84 9.18 20.82
N PRO A 313 -20.69 8.50 20.05
CA PRO A 313 -21.86 7.80 20.59
C PRO A 313 -21.43 6.63 21.49
N ASP A 314 -22.06 6.54 22.67
CA ASP A 314 -21.86 5.45 23.62
C ASP A 314 -22.50 4.15 23.11
N ASN A 315 -21.68 3.20 22.68
CA ASN A 315 -22.12 1.84 22.43
C ASN A 315 -22.05 1.03 23.74
N ALA A 316 -22.94 1.33 24.69
CA ALA A 316 -23.15 0.52 25.87
C ALA A 316 -24.49 -0.22 25.76
N ARG A 317 -24.49 -1.43 25.17
CA ARG A 317 -25.44 -2.49 25.53
C ARG A 317 -24.73 -3.82 25.54
N ALA A 318 -24.25 -4.18 26.72
CA ALA A 318 -23.95 -5.55 27.08
C ALA A 318 -25.23 -6.39 26.94
N ILE A 319 -25.18 -7.44 26.12
CA ILE A 319 -26.23 -8.45 26.06
C ILE A 319 -26.06 -9.30 27.34
N GLN A 320 -26.77 -8.94 28.40
CA GLN A 320 -27.08 -9.87 29.47
C GLN A 320 -28.25 -10.73 29.01
N ARG A 321 -28.01 -12.03 28.98
CA ARG A 321 -28.99 -13.06 28.68
C ARG A 321 -29.57 -13.50 30.02
N ASP A 322 -30.87 -13.31 30.21
CA ASP A 322 -31.66 -14.12 31.16
C ASP A 322 -33.06 -14.41 30.57
N PRO A 323 -33.66 -15.58 30.88
CA PRO A 323 -34.72 -16.22 30.10
C PRO A 323 -36.12 -15.86 30.62
N ARG A 324 -37.14 -16.19 29.81
CA ARG A 324 -38.60 -15.90 29.98
C ARG A 324 -38.91 -14.46 29.54
N GLY A 325 -39.58 -14.21 28.42
CA GLY A 325 -40.93 -14.64 28.07
C GLY A 325 -41.83 -13.40 28.13
N GLU A 326 -42.55 -13.13 27.04
CA GLU A 326 -43.58 -12.08 26.85
C GLU A 326 -43.16 -10.78 26.13
N ILE A 327 -43.96 -10.46 25.10
CA ILE A 327 -43.87 -9.32 24.19
C ILE A 327 -45.04 -8.40 24.53
N ALA A 328 -44.79 -7.11 24.77
CA ALA A 328 -45.81 -6.06 24.84
C ALA A 328 -45.22 -4.68 24.44
N PRO A 329 -46.05 -3.75 23.94
CA PRO A 329 -45.74 -2.97 22.74
C PRO A 329 -45.30 -1.52 22.98
N VAL A 330 -44.63 -0.96 21.97
CA VAL A 330 -44.19 0.44 21.88
C VAL A 330 -45.34 1.36 21.49
N GLU A 331 -45.43 2.50 22.18
CA GLU A 331 -46.41 3.56 21.98
C GLU A 331 -46.20 4.36 20.68
N ARG A 332 -47.34 4.87 20.18
CA ARG A 332 -47.58 5.76 19.04
C ARG A 332 -46.86 7.12 19.25
N GLY A 333 -46.51 7.94 18.26
CA GLY A 333 -46.76 8.00 16.83
C GLY A 333 -46.61 9.47 16.38
N ALA A 334 -46.37 9.73 15.09
CA ALA A 334 -46.54 11.06 14.49
C ALA A 334 -46.83 10.98 12.99
N PHE A 335 -47.76 10.13 12.56
CA PHE A 335 -48.44 10.19 11.24
C PHE A 335 -49.75 9.41 11.29
N ALA A 336 -50.61 9.80 12.24
CA ALA A 336 -52.01 9.39 12.24
C ALA A 336 -52.77 10.32 11.29
N GLY A 337 -53.41 9.76 10.24
CA GLY A 337 -54.55 10.43 9.62
C GLY A 337 -54.60 10.54 8.10
N PHE A 338 -54.12 9.57 7.32
CA PHE A 338 -54.52 9.51 5.91
C PHE A 338 -54.82 8.09 5.44
N LYS A 339 -56.08 7.85 5.07
CA LYS A 339 -56.60 6.65 4.37
C LYS A 339 -57.19 7.13 3.04
N PRO A 340 -57.07 6.37 1.96
CA PRO A 340 -58.21 5.52 1.58
C PRO A 340 -57.81 4.11 1.13
N GLY A 341 -58.81 3.20 1.21
CA GLY A 341 -58.73 1.77 0.98
C GLY A 341 -58.98 1.30 -0.47
N PRO A 342 -59.14 -0.03 -0.67
CA PRO A 342 -58.60 -0.78 -1.81
C PRO A 342 -59.67 -1.30 -2.78
N VAL A 343 -59.30 -1.72 -4.01
CA VAL A 343 -59.89 -2.90 -4.70
C VAL A 343 -58.90 -3.49 -5.72
N GLU A 344 -58.86 -4.83 -5.77
CA GLU A 344 -58.08 -5.70 -6.64
C GLU A 344 -58.63 -5.88 -8.09
N ARG A 345 -57.71 -6.26 -9.00
CA ARG A 345 -57.81 -7.18 -10.17
C ARG A 345 -58.93 -6.99 -11.21
N THR A 346 -58.57 -6.81 -12.49
CA THR A 346 -58.59 -7.89 -13.53
C THR A 346 -58.30 -7.40 -14.97
N THR A 347 -57.59 -8.27 -15.68
CA THR A 347 -57.36 -8.54 -17.12
C THR A 347 -58.00 -7.73 -18.27
N ALA A 348 -57.12 -7.43 -19.25
CA ALA A 348 -57.18 -7.59 -20.72
C ALA A 348 -58.40 -7.09 -21.53
N ALA A 349 -58.15 -6.18 -22.49
CA ALA A 349 -58.53 -6.33 -23.91
C ALA A 349 -58.05 -5.13 -24.78
N GLU A 350 -57.73 -5.49 -26.03
CA GLU A 350 -57.45 -4.73 -27.26
C GLU A 350 -57.98 -3.29 -27.40
N GLN A 351 -57.19 -2.40 -28.05
CA GLN A 351 -57.54 -1.76 -29.34
C GLN A 351 -56.44 -0.81 -29.88
N LYS A 352 -56.45 -0.69 -31.22
CA LYS A 352 -55.41 -0.22 -32.15
C LYS A 352 -55.52 1.32 -32.44
N PRO A 353 -54.72 1.93 -33.35
CA PRO A 353 -53.78 3.02 -33.07
C PRO A 353 -54.21 4.41 -33.59
N ARG A 354 -53.50 5.48 -33.20
CA ARG A 354 -53.55 6.79 -33.89
C ARG A 354 -52.15 7.31 -34.26
N ARG A 355 -52.14 7.96 -35.43
CA ARG A 355 -51.03 8.32 -36.34
C ARG A 355 -50.06 9.36 -35.75
N GLY A 356 -48.80 9.26 -36.19
CA GLY A 356 -47.67 10.10 -35.76
C GLY A 356 -47.50 11.43 -36.49
N MET A 357 -46.61 12.25 -35.92
CA MET A 357 -46.25 13.61 -36.37
C MET A 357 -45.14 13.66 -37.45
N PHE A 358 -44.78 12.53 -38.07
CA PHE A 358 -43.72 12.48 -39.09
C PHE A 358 -44.17 11.83 -40.41
N ALA A 359 -45.48 11.79 -40.66
CA ALA A 359 -46.00 11.44 -41.98
C ALA A 359 -45.81 12.63 -42.95
N GLY A 360 -44.58 12.83 -43.44
CA GLY A 360 -44.34 13.94 -44.38
C GLY A 360 -42.93 14.15 -44.95
N LEU A 361 -41.89 13.41 -44.54
CA LEU A 361 -40.57 13.56 -45.18
C LEU A 361 -40.28 12.44 -46.18
N LYS A 362 -40.27 12.79 -47.47
CA LYS A 362 -39.76 11.96 -48.56
C LYS A 362 -38.26 12.24 -48.72
N LEU A 363 -37.41 11.28 -48.36
CA LEU A 363 -36.00 11.26 -48.77
C LEU A 363 -35.82 10.12 -49.79
N ASN A 364 -35.28 10.47 -50.95
CA ASN A 364 -35.10 9.58 -52.08
C ASN A 364 -34.12 8.46 -51.74
N ALA A 365 -34.57 7.21 -51.84
CA ALA A 365 -33.74 6.03 -51.70
C ALA A 365 -32.93 5.80 -52.99
N THR A 366 -31.61 5.77 -52.86
CA THR A 366 -30.71 5.14 -53.83
C THR A 366 -30.43 3.71 -53.32
N PRO A 367 -30.47 2.64 -54.13
CA PRO A 367 -30.33 1.29 -53.62
C PRO A 367 -28.89 1.03 -53.18
N ALA A 368 -28.70 0.74 -51.90
CA ALA A 368 -27.46 0.17 -51.39
C ALA A 368 -27.36 -1.32 -51.79
N PRO A 369 -26.16 -1.85 -52.06
CA PRO A 369 -25.96 -3.21 -52.54
C PRO A 369 -26.42 -4.26 -51.53
N SER A 370 -26.90 -5.38 -52.07
CA SER A 370 -27.34 -6.60 -51.38
C SER A 370 -26.40 -7.05 -50.25
N LEU A 371 -27.01 -7.34 -49.09
CA LEU A 371 -26.41 -8.03 -47.95
C LEU A 371 -25.57 -9.25 -48.38
N PRO A 372 -24.33 -9.42 -47.88
CA PRO A 372 -23.64 -10.68 -48.02
C PRO A 372 -24.27 -11.74 -47.11
N THR A 373 -24.78 -12.77 -47.78
CA THR A 373 -24.80 -14.19 -47.44
C THR A 373 -24.46 -14.59 -45.99
N LYS A 374 -25.44 -15.25 -45.34
CA LYS A 374 -25.34 -16.00 -44.08
C LYS A 374 -24.00 -16.71 -43.91
N THR A 375 -23.24 -16.32 -42.88
CA THR A 375 -22.09 -17.04 -42.29
C THR A 375 -22.38 -17.24 -40.77
N PRO A 376 -21.65 -18.11 -40.03
CA PRO A 376 -22.16 -18.83 -38.86
C PRO A 376 -22.16 -17.98 -37.57
N VAL A 377 -23.19 -17.16 -37.36
CA VAL A 377 -23.24 -16.23 -36.21
C VAL A 377 -23.89 -16.86 -34.94
N ARG A 378 -24.41 -18.10 -34.98
CA ARG A 378 -25.20 -18.63 -33.84
C ARG A 378 -24.42 -19.40 -32.76
N ASP A 379 -23.23 -19.92 -33.05
CA ASP A 379 -22.47 -20.76 -32.09
C ASP A 379 -21.52 -19.94 -31.21
N GLN A 380 -20.89 -18.89 -31.75
CA GLN A 380 -20.00 -18.00 -30.99
C GLN A 380 -20.73 -17.25 -29.86
N ASP A 381 -21.98 -16.84 -30.11
CA ASP A 381 -22.82 -16.18 -29.10
C ASP A 381 -23.19 -17.15 -27.96
N ARG A 382 -23.43 -18.43 -28.27
CA ARG A 382 -23.75 -19.46 -27.27
C ARG A 382 -22.54 -19.84 -26.43
N ASP A 383 -21.36 -19.93 -27.03
CA ASP A 383 -20.13 -20.22 -26.31
C ASP A 383 -19.73 -19.05 -25.41
N TYR A 384 -19.94 -17.82 -25.86
CA TYR A 384 -19.76 -16.61 -25.05
C TYR A 384 -20.72 -16.58 -23.85
N VAL A 385 -22.01 -16.82 -24.08
CA VAL A 385 -23.03 -16.93 -23.02
C VAL A 385 -22.61 -17.94 -21.95
N ARG A 386 -22.20 -19.15 -22.37
CA ARG A 386 -21.73 -20.20 -21.44
C ARG A 386 -20.44 -19.83 -20.73
N ALA A 387 -19.54 -19.09 -21.38
CA ALA A 387 -18.30 -18.62 -20.76
C ALA A 387 -18.59 -17.57 -19.67
N VAL A 388 -19.50 -16.63 -19.93
CA VAL A 388 -19.96 -15.63 -18.96
C VAL A 388 -20.62 -16.29 -17.75
N GLU A 389 -21.47 -17.30 -17.95
CA GLU A 389 -22.11 -18.05 -16.85
C GLU A 389 -21.10 -18.82 -15.99
N ARG A 390 -20.09 -19.44 -16.62
CA ARG A 390 -19.03 -20.16 -15.89
C ARG A 390 -18.13 -19.20 -15.11
N ALA A 391 -17.78 -18.08 -15.72
CA ALA A 391 -17.01 -17.03 -15.05
C ALA A 391 -17.80 -16.46 -13.86
N SER A 392 -19.09 -16.14 -14.05
CA SER A 392 -19.96 -15.62 -13.00
C SER A 392 -20.09 -16.59 -11.81
N ARG A 393 -20.27 -17.90 -12.06
CA ARG A 393 -20.30 -18.93 -11.00
C ARG A 393 -18.98 -19.04 -10.24
N SER A 394 -17.84 -18.94 -10.94
CA SER A 394 -16.53 -19.00 -10.28
C SER A 394 -16.29 -17.78 -9.38
N VAL A 395 -16.74 -16.60 -9.82
CA VAL A 395 -16.67 -15.36 -9.03
C VAL A 395 -17.61 -15.44 -7.82
N GLU A 396 -18.85 -15.90 -8.02
CA GLU A 396 -19.81 -16.14 -6.94
C GLU A 396 -19.25 -17.08 -5.87
N ALA A 397 -18.67 -18.22 -6.28
CA ALA A 397 -18.08 -19.18 -5.34
C ALA A 397 -16.96 -18.56 -4.49
N VAL A 398 -16.14 -17.69 -5.08
CA VAL A 398 -15.07 -16.97 -4.36
C VAL A 398 -15.66 -15.91 -3.41
N LEU A 399 -16.70 -15.18 -3.83
CA LEU A 399 -17.37 -14.20 -2.98
C LEU A 399 -18.10 -14.87 -1.81
N GLN A 400 -18.74 -16.01 -2.03
CA GLN A 400 -19.42 -16.78 -0.99
C GLN A 400 -18.43 -17.37 0.03
N ALA A 401 -17.26 -17.84 -0.42
CA ALA A 401 -16.18 -18.26 0.47
C ALA A 401 -15.70 -17.10 1.36
N ARG A 402 -15.54 -15.90 0.79
CA ARG A 402 -15.18 -14.69 1.56
C ARG A 402 -16.27 -14.30 2.55
N ALA A 403 -17.52 -14.30 2.13
CA ALA A 403 -18.66 -13.92 2.97
C ALA A 403 -18.87 -14.89 4.13
N SER A 404 -18.57 -16.17 3.96
CA SER A 404 -18.63 -17.19 5.01
C SER A 404 -17.39 -17.22 5.92
N GLY A 405 -16.40 -16.36 5.68
CA GLY A 405 -15.13 -16.35 6.43
C GLY A 405 -14.26 -17.60 6.17
N ALA A 406 -14.60 -18.40 5.15
CA ALA A 406 -13.85 -19.60 4.78
C ALA A 406 -12.62 -19.23 3.93
N PRO A 407 -11.50 -19.94 4.09
CA PRO A 407 -10.34 -19.74 3.22
C PRO A 407 -10.69 -20.10 1.78
N ILE A 408 -10.36 -19.21 0.83
CA ILE A 408 -10.58 -19.46 -0.60
C ILE A 408 -9.70 -20.65 -1.01
N LEU A 409 -10.35 -21.75 -1.39
CA LEU A 409 -9.68 -23.00 -1.70
C LEU A 409 -8.92 -22.88 -3.02
N GLU A 410 -7.82 -23.60 -3.15
CA GLU A 410 -6.94 -23.47 -4.31
C GLU A 410 -7.63 -23.83 -5.63
N HIS A 411 -8.54 -24.82 -5.59
CA HIS A 411 -9.33 -25.17 -6.77
C HIS A 411 -10.30 -24.05 -7.19
N GLN A 412 -10.77 -23.21 -6.27
CA GLN A 412 -11.66 -22.07 -6.58
C GLN A 412 -10.87 -20.95 -7.28
N LYS A 413 -9.63 -20.69 -6.86
CA LYS A 413 -8.74 -19.73 -7.53
C LYS A 413 -8.38 -20.17 -8.95
N VAL A 414 -7.98 -21.44 -9.09
CA VAL A 414 -7.64 -22.02 -10.40
C VAL A 414 -8.87 -22.06 -11.31
N ALA A 415 -10.06 -22.32 -10.77
CA ALA A 415 -11.30 -22.25 -11.54
C ALA A 415 -11.59 -20.83 -12.04
N LEU A 416 -11.48 -19.82 -11.17
CA LEU A 416 -11.66 -18.42 -11.55
C LEU A 416 -10.67 -18.03 -12.66
N GLU A 417 -9.37 -18.26 -12.47
CA GLU A 417 -8.35 -17.95 -13.47
C GLU A 417 -8.61 -18.61 -14.82
N ARG A 418 -8.96 -19.91 -14.83
CA ARG A 418 -9.28 -20.64 -16.07
C ARG A 418 -10.51 -20.07 -16.77
N THR A 419 -11.56 -19.74 -16.03
CA THR A 419 -12.77 -19.16 -16.63
C THR A 419 -12.55 -17.74 -17.12
N SER A 420 -11.75 -16.92 -16.42
CA SER A 420 -11.35 -15.59 -16.88
C SER A 420 -10.51 -15.66 -18.15
N GLN A 421 -9.56 -16.60 -18.24
CA GLN A 421 -8.76 -16.82 -19.45
C GLN A 421 -9.61 -17.31 -20.63
N ALA A 422 -10.54 -18.24 -20.38
CA ALA A 422 -11.46 -18.72 -21.42
C ALA A 422 -12.36 -17.59 -21.95
N LEU A 423 -12.83 -16.69 -21.07
CA LEU A 423 -13.62 -15.52 -21.45
C LEU A 423 -12.78 -14.53 -22.27
N GLU A 424 -11.53 -14.28 -21.87
CA GLU A 424 -10.59 -13.40 -22.56
C GLU A 424 -10.23 -13.92 -23.98
N GLN A 425 -10.12 -15.24 -24.14
CA GLN A 425 -9.87 -15.87 -25.45
C GLN A 425 -11.03 -15.69 -26.43
N ILE A 426 -12.27 -15.68 -25.94
CA ILE A 426 -13.45 -15.48 -26.79
C ILE A 426 -13.59 -14.00 -27.18
N ARG A 427 -13.44 -13.09 -26.21
CA ARG A 427 -13.50 -11.65 -26.44
C ARG A 427 -12.43 -10.93 -25.61
N PRO A 428 -11.43 -10.29 -26.25
CA PRO A 428 -10.42 -9.52 -25.56
C PRO A 428 -11.03 -8.38 -24.71
N GLY A 429 -10.61 -8.30 -23.45
CA GLY A 429 -11.11 -7.36 -22.46
C GLY A 429 -12.39 -7.79 -21.73
N ALA A 430 -13.04 -8.88 -22.13
CA ALA A 430 -14.30 -9.31 -21.52
C ALA A 430 -14.16 -9.69 -20.04
N SER A 431 -12.99 -10.15 -19.61
CA SER A 431 -12.71 -10.39 -18.19
C SER A 431 -12.82 -9.10 -17.34
N ARG A 432 -12.32 -7.98 -17.87
CA ARG A 432 -12.42 -6.65 -17.24
C ARG A 432 -13.83 -6.10 -17.33
N ASP A 433 -14.48 -6.26 -18.47
CA ASP A 433 -15.85 -5.78 -18.68
C ASP A 433 -16.83 -6.50 -17.73
N LEU A 434 -16.63 -7.81 -17.46
CA LEU A 434 -17.38 -8.56 -16.44
C LEU A 434 -17.14 -8.02 -15.03
N GLN A 435 -15.88 -7.72 -14.68
CA GLN A 435 -15.52 -7.20 -13.37
C GLN A 435 -16.12 -5.81 -13.13
N SER A 436 -16.06 -4.92 -14.13
CA SER A 436 -16.64 -3.57 -14.06
C SER A 436 -18.17 -3.62 -13.95
N ALA A 437 -18.83 -4.47 -14.73
CA ALA A 437 -20.28 -4.67 -14.67
C ALA A 437 -20.72 -5.16 -13.28
N MET A 438 -20.01 -6.14 -12.71
CA MET A 438 -20.28 -6.66 -11.36
C MET A 438 -20.07 -5.60 -10.27
N GLN A 439 -19.04 -4.75 -10.38
CA GLN A 439 -18.80 -3.69 -9.39
C GLN A 439 -19.91 -2.64 -9.38
N ARG A 440 -20.50 -2.36 -10.56
CA ARG A 440 -21.60 -1.41 -10.70
C ARG A 440 -22.93 -1.99 -10.22
N ASP A 441 -23.23 -3.21 -10.63
CA ASP A 441 -24.44 -3.92 -10.22
C ASP A 441 -24.13 -5.36 -9.78
N PRO A 442 -23.91 -5.57 -8.47
CA PRO A 442 -23.63 -6.90 -7.93
C PRO A 442 -24.76 -7.91 -8.13
N ALA A 443 -26.01 -7.47 -8.34
CA ALA A 443 -27.16 -8.37 -8.49
C ALA A 443 -27.10 -9.16 -9.80
N LEU A 444 -26.56 -8.55 -10.87
CA LEU A 444 -26.39 -9.19 -12.17
C LEU A 444 -25.51 -10.44 -12.10
N LEU A 445 -24.59 -10.51 -11.14
CA LEU A 445 -23.70 -11.65 -10.97
C LEU A 445 -24.48 -12.92 -10.59
N LEU A 446 -25.43 -12.80 -9.67
CA LEU A 446 -26.25 -13.93 -9.19
C LEU A 446 -27.16 -14.44 -10.31
N ASP A 447 -27.75 -13.51 -11.08
CA ASP A 447 -28.57 -13.85 -12.25
C ASP A 447 -27.75 -14.57 -13.31
N ALA A 448 -26.56 -14.06 -13.63
CA ALA A 448 -25.67 -14.68 -14.61
C ALA A 448 -25.14 -16.05 -14.14
N ALA A 449 -24.86 -16.21 -12.84
CA ALA A 449 -24.44 -17.48 -12.28
C ALA A 449 -25.57 -18.53 -12.30
N ALA A 450 -26.82 -18.10 -12.14
CA ALA A 450 -28.02 -18.91 -12.27
C ALA A 450 -28.44 -19.21 -13.73
N GLY A 451 -27.68 -18.76 -14.72
CA GLY A 451 -27.95 -18.99 -16.15
C GLY A 451 -28.82 -17.93 -16.83
N ARG A 452 -29.17 -16.83 -16.13
CA ARG A 452 -29.79 -15.62 -16.71
C ARG A 452 -28.70 -14.61 -17.04
N SER A 453 -27.83 -14.95 -17.98
CA SER A 453 -26.64 -14.16 -18.34
C SER A 453 -26.92 -12.97 -19.27
N GLY A 454 -28.13 -12.84 -19.84
CA GLY A 454 -28.51 -11.76 -20.76
C GLY A 454 -28.23 -10.36 -20.23
N PRO A 455 -28.77 -9.97 -19.05
CA PRO A 455 -28.52 -8.66 -18.45
C PRO A 455 -27.04 -8.39 -18.17
N MET A 456 -26.29 -9.40 -17.73
CA MET A 456 -24.84 -9.28 -17.51
C MET A 456 -24.09 -9.08 -18.83
N ILE A 457 -24.47 -9.77 -19.91
CA ILE A 457 -23.87 -9.60 -21.23
C ILE A 457 -24.13 -8.20 -21.78
N GLU A 458 -25.33 -7.67 -21.59
CA GLU A 458 -25.67 -6.29 -21.95
C GLU A 458 -24.84 -5.28 -21.15
N ALA A 459 -24.70 -5.47 -19.83
CA ALA A 459 -23.83 -4.65 -19.00
C ALA A 459 -22.37 -4.73 -19.44
N MET A 460 -21.85 -5.93 -19.72
CA MET A 460 -20.50 -6.11 -20.27
C MET A 460 -20.32 -5.45 -21.64
N ALA A 461 -21.34 -5.44 -22.50
CA ALA A 461 -21.30 -4.76 -23.78
C ALA A 461 -21.24 -3.23 -23.60
N GLN A 462 -21.98 -2.68 -22.63
CA GLN A 462 -21.89 -1.27 -22.26
C GLN A 462 -20.49 -0.91 -21.72
N GLU A 463 -19.91 -1.77 -20.86
CA GLU A 463 -18.55 -1.60 -20.36
C GLU A 463 -17.50 -1.67 -21.50
N ALA A 464 -17.69 -2.57 -22.46
CA ALA A 464 -16.83 -2.67 -23.63
C ALA A 464 -16.91 -1.41 -24.52
N CYS A 465 -18.11 -0.84 -24.71
CA CYS A 465 -18.30 0.42 -25.43
C CYS A 465 -17.59 1.58 -24.73
N VAL A 466 -17.75 1.68 -23.40
CA VAL A 466 -17.04 2.69 -22.60
C VAL A 466 -15.53 2.50 -22.74
N ARG A 467 -15.01 1.28 -22.64
CA ARG A 467 -13.57 1.03 -22.80
C ARG A 467 -13.04 1.44 -24.18
N ALA A 468 -13.83 1.27 -25.24
CA ALA A 468 -13.44 1.61 -26.60
C ALA A 468 -13.52 3.11 -26.92
N ASP A 469 -14.51 3.81 -26.38
CA ASP A 469 -14.75 5.23 -26.67
C ASP A 469 -14.11 6.16 -25.62
N PRO A 470 -13.11 6.98 -25.98
CA PRO A 470 -12.53 7.96 -25.07
C PRO A 470 -13.53 8.97 -24.49
N ASN A 471 -14.59 9.33 -25.22
CA ASN A 471 -15.59 10.29 -24.74
C ASN A 471 -16.45 9.70 -23.64
N LEU A 472 -16.90 8.45 -23.78
CA LEU A 472 -17.67 7.77 -22.74
C LEU A 472 -16.85 7.53 -21.47
N ARG A 473 -15.53 7.28 -21.59
CA ARG A 473 -14.64 7.23 -20.42
C ARG A 473 -14.51 8.58 -19.74
N ALA A 474 -14.37 9.65 -20.53
CA ALA A 474 -14.31 11.01 -20.01
C ALA A 474 -15.62 11.40 -19.30
N ASP A 475 -16.78 11.05 -19.85
CA ASP A 475 -18.09 11.27 -19.21
C ASP A 475 -18.18 10.59 -17.85
N ARG A 476 -17.82 9.30 -17.78
CA ARG A 476 -17.80 8.56 -16.51
C ARG A 476 -16.77 9.12 -15.52
N PHE A 477 -15.62 9.54 -16.01
CA PHE A 477 -14.61 10.17 -15.17
C PHE A 477 -15.16 11.44 -14.52
N VAL A 478 -15.81 12.30 -15.30
CA VAL A 478 -16.45 13.53 -14.82
C VAL A 478 -17.54 13.21 -13.80
N GLU A 479 -18.42 12.24 -14.08
CA GLU A 479 -19.50 11.84 -13.17
C GLU A 479 -18.95 11.38 -11.81
N CYS A 480 -17.99 10.45 -11.81
CA CYS A 480 -17.35 9.97 -10.58
C CYS A 480 -16.57 11.09 -9.85
N TRP A 481 -15.90 11.96 -10.60
CA TRP A 481 -15.15 13.09 -10.03
C TRP A 481 -16.10 14.07 -9.31
N GLN A 482 -17.22 14.40 -9.94
CA GLN A 482 -18.24 15.27 -9.36
C GLN A 482 -18.88 14.65 -8.12
N GLN A 483 -19.19 13.35 -8.16
CA GLN A 483 -19.75 12.64 -7.01
C GLN A 483 -18.78 12.63 -5.82
N LEU A 484 -17.50 12.30 -6.05
CA LEU A 484 -16.49 12.33 -4.99
C LEU A 484 -16.23 13.74 -4.47
N SER A 485 -16.27 14.76 -5.33
CA SER A 485 -16.16 16.16 -4.89
C SER A 485 -17.33 16.56 -4.00
N GLN A 486 -18.56 16.18 -4.37
CA GLN A 486 -19.76 16.43 -3.56
C GLN A 486 -19.70 15.69 -2.22
N ASP A 487 -19.27 14.43 -2.23
CA ASP A 487 -19.10 13.62 -1.02
C ASP A 487 -18.03 14.22 -0.10
N ARG A 488 -16.88 14.64 -0.66
CA ARG A 488 -15.83 15.32 0.08
C ARG A 488 -16.34 16.61 0.75
N ASP A 489 -17.10 17.42 0.02
CA ASP A 489 -17.64 18.68 0.54
C ASP A 489 -18.74 18.43 1.59
N ARG A 490 -19.56 17.39 1.40
CA ARG A 490 -20.54 16.94 2.38
C ARG A 490 -19.88 16.46 3.66
N LEU A 491 -18.83 15.63 3.55
CA LEU A 491 -18.06 15.10 4.69
C LEU A 491 -17.34 16.23 5.43
N TYR A 492 -16.82 17.22 4.71
CA TYR A 492 -16.25 18.42 5.32
C TYR A 492 -17.28 19.21 6.14
N ARG A 493 -18.48 19.46 5.58
CA ARG A 493 -19.57 20.14 6.30
C ARG A 493 -20.05 19.33 7.51
N ALA A 494 -19.95 18.01 7.45
CA ALA A 494 -20.30 17.11 8.55
C ALA A 494 -19.19 16.99 9.62
N GLY A 495 -18.01 17.59 9.42
CA GLY A 495 -16.87 17.51 10.34
C GLY A 495 -16.08 16.19 10.29
N ASP A 496 -16.42 15.28 9.36
CA ASP A 496 -15.66 14.02 9.18
C ASP A 496 -14.44 14.27 8.28
N MET A 497 -13.34 14.66 8.91
CA MET A 497 -12.07 14.90 8.23
C MET A 497 -11.45 13.62 7.66
N THR A 498 -11.74 12.46 8.25
CA THR A 498 -11.19 11.17 7.79
C THR A 498 -11.88 10.69 6.51
N GLY A 499 -13.21 10.81 6.46
CA GLY A 499 -14.01 10.57 5.26
C GLY A 499 -13.65 11.54 4.14
N ARG A 500 -13.46 12.83 4.46
CA ARG A 500 -12.98 13.84 3.51
C ARG A 500 -11.62 13.47 2.93
N GLU A 501 -10.66 13.06 3.76
CA GLU A 501 -9.33 12.66 3.30
C GLU A 501 -9.39 11.43 2.41
N ARG A 502 -10.26 10.46 2.73
CA ARG A 502 -10.49 9.28 1.90
C ARG A 502 -11.04 9.63 0.52
N ALA A 503 -12.10 10.45 0.46
CA ALA A 503 -12.64 10.93 -0.80
C ALA A 503 -11.58 11.69 -1.61
N SER A 504 -10.75 12.51 -0.94
CA SER A 504 -9.65 13.24 -1.59
C SER A 504 -8.56 12.30 -2.14
N LYS A 505 -8.22 11.22 -1.43
CA LYS A 505 -7.28 10.20 -1.91
C LYS A 505 -7.83 9.44 -3.11
N GLU A 506 -9.12 9.11 -3.11
CA GLU A 506 -9.78 8.46 -4.25
C GLU A 506 -9.76 9.38 -5.48
N MET A 507 -10.07 10.67 -5.32
CA MET A 507 -9.93 11.67 -6.39
C MET A 507 -8.48 11.78 -6.89
N ALA A 508 -7.48 11.81 -6.01
CA ALA A 508 -6.07 11.85 -6.43
C ALA A 508 -5.66 10.59 -7.22
N SER A 509 -6.18 9.42 -6.84
CA SER A 509 -5.95 8.18 -7.57
C SER A 509 -6.58 8.21 -8.97
N MET A 510 -7.77 8.80 -9.10
CA MET A 510 -8.42 9.05 -10.38
C MET A 510 -7.60 10.03 -11.24
N ALA A 511 -7.16 11.15 -10.68
CA ALA A 511 -6.32 12.12 -11.39
C ALA A 511 -5.03 11.48 -11.92
N LYS A 512 -4.40 10.61 -11.12
CA LYS A 512 -3.21 9.86 -11.54
C LYS A 512 -3.49 8.82 -12.64
N SER A 513 -4.72 8.31 -12.73
CA SER A 513 -5.08 7.36 -13.81
C SER A 513 -5.06 8.01 -15.19
N LEU A 514 -5.16 9.33 -15.29
CA LEU A 514 -5.05 10.09 -16.54
C LEU A 514 -3.66 9.95 -17.19
N GLU A 515 -2.59 9.80 -16.40
CA GLU A 515 -1.23 9.58 -16.92
C GLU A 515 -1.12 8.29 -17.76
N ARG A 516 -2.02 7.34 -17.55
CA ARG A 516 -2.04 6.04 -18.25
C ARG A 516 -2.95 6.05 -19.49
N ASP A 517 -3.70 7.13 -19.71
CA ASP A 517 -4.72 7.22 -20.76
C ASP A 517 -4.71 8.60 -21.46
N PRO A 518 -3.72 8.84 -22.35
CA PRO A 518 -3.54 10.15 -22.99
C PRO A 518 -4.74 10.59 -23.84
N GLN A 519 -5.49 9.62 -24.40
CA GLN A 519 -6.67 9.90 -25.22
C GLN A 519 -7.82 10.46 -24.38
N MET A 520 -8.09 9.87 -23.22
CA MET A 520 -9.10 10.38 -22.27
C MET A 520 -8.69 11.74 -21.70
N GLU A 521 -7.40 11.93 -21.40
CA GLU A 521 -6.87 13.20 -20.92
C GLU A 521 -7.09 14.33 -21.93
N SER A 522 -6.85 14.07 -23.23
CA SER A 522 -7.09 15.04 -24.30
C SER A 522 -8.55 15.48 -24.40
N VAL A 523 -9.50 14.57 -24.15
CA VAL A 523 -10.94 14.91 -24.14
C VAL A 523 -11.28 15.75 -22.90
N LEU A 524 -10.75 15.39 -21.73
CA LEU A 524 -10.99 16.09 -20.47
C LEU A 524 -10.38 17.50 -20.42
N ARG A 525 -9.31 17.78 -21.18
CA ARG A 525 -8.79 19.16 -21.33
C ARG A 525 -9.79 20.14 -21.91
N GLY A 526 -10.72 19.66 -22.74
CA GLY A 526 -11.83 20.48 -23.25
C GLY A 526 -12.94 20.72 -22.23
N ARG A 527 -12.93 20.03 -21.09
CA ARG A 527 -14.01 19.95 -20.09
C ARG A 527 -13.54 20.27 -18.67
N THR A 528 -12.53 21.11 -18.55
CA THR A 528 -11.95 21.52 -17.24
C THR A 528 -13.00 22.13 -16.29
N ARG A 529 -14.00 22.82 -16.83
CA ARG A 529 -15.12 23.37 -16.05
C ARG A 529 -15.94 22.29 -15.33
N ASP A 530 -16.16 21.15 -15.99
CA ASP A 530 -16.93 20.03 -15.41
C ASP A 530 -16.18 19.36 -14.25
N LEU A 531 -14.87 19.57 -14.17
CA LEU A 531 -13.99 19.07 -13.11
C LEU A 531 -13.82 20.07 -11.94
N GLY A 532 -14.49 21.21 -11.98
CA GLY A 532 -14.39 22.27 -10.97
C GLY A 532 -13.13 23.15 -11.11
N LEU A 533 -12.39 23.02 -12.22
CA LEU A 533 -11.24 23.86 -12.51
C LEU A 533 -11.73 25.17 -13.16
N GLU A 534 -11.66 26.30 -12.44
CA GLU A 534 -11.89 27.64 -13.02
C GLU A 534 -10.68 28.10 -13.85
N ILE A 535 -10.33 27.34 -14.87
CA ILE A 535 -9.28 27.68 -15.81
C ILE A 535 -9.94 28.38 -17.00
N GLY A 536 -9.54 29.62 -17.28
CA GLY A 536 -10.01 30.35 -18.46
C GLY A 536 -9.87 29.50 -19.73
N MET A 537 -10.87 29.59 -20.63
CA MET A 537 -11.05 28.74 -21.83
C MET A 537 -9.77 28.52 -22.69
N ASN A 538 -8.82 29.46 -22.66
CA ASN A 538 -7.56 29.36 -23.42
C ASN A 538 -6.46 28.54 -22.72
N ARG A 539 -6.35 28.56 -21.39
CA ARG A 539 -5.29 27.81 -20.67
C ARG A 539 -5.49 26.30 -20.68
N GLY A 540 -6.74 25.82 -20.73
CA GLY A 540 -7.04 24.39 -20.79
C GLY A 540 -6.55 23.70 -22.07
N ARG A 541 -6.49 24.45 -23.18
CA ARG A 541 -5.97 23.98 -24.48
C ARG A 541 -4.45 24.07 -24.61
N GLU A 542 -3.81 24.95 -23.84
CA GLU A 542 -2.34 25.13 -23.82
C GLU A 542 -1.62 24.10 -22.94
N MET A 543 -2.35 23.30 -22.15
CA MET A 543 -1.78 22.24 -21.32
C MET A 543 -1.22 21.07 -22.15
N GLY A 544 0.01 20.67 -21.83
CA GLY A 544 0.71 19.52 -22.40
C GLY A 544 0.19 18.16 -21.90
N SER A 545 0.64 17.08 -22.53
CA SER A 545 0.35 15.70 -22.11
C SER A 545 0.81 15.43 -20.67
N GLY A 546 -0.10 14.95 -19.81
CA GLY A 546 0.16 14.63 -18.41
C GLY A 546 0.03 15.81 -17.43
N GLU A 547 -0.28 17.03 -17.90
CA GLU A 547 -0.39 18.21 -17.02
C GLU A 547 -1.74 18.28 -16.29
N LEU A 548 -2.82 17.81 -16.92
CA LEU A 548 -4.17 17.88 -16.34
C LEU A 548 -4.28 17.06 -15.04
N GLY A 549 -3.73 15.84 -15.02
CA GLY A 549 -3.73 14.98 -13.83
C GLY A 549 -2.92 15.55 -12.67
N ARG A 550 -1.79 16.20 -12.98
CA ARG A 550 -0.95 16.88 -11.98
C ARG A 550 -1.65 18.09 -11.38
N GLN A 551 -2.31 18.89 -12.21
CA GLN A 551 -3.05 20.06 -11.77
C GLN A 551 -4.25 19.67 -10.88
N LEU A 552 -5.02 18.66 -11.28
CA LEU A 552 -6.12 18.12 -10.46
C LEU A 552 -5.61 17.65 -9.08
N THR A 553 -4.45 16.97 -9.05
CA THR A 553 -3.84 16.53 -7.78
C THR A 553 -3.38 17.72 -6.92
N GLN A 554 -2.92 18.81 -7.54
CA GLN A 554 -2.48 20.02 -6.86
C GLN A 554 -3.64 20.79 -6.22
N GLU A 555 -4.79 20.88 -6.90
CA GLU A 555 -5.99 21.55 -6.38
C GLU A 555 -6.65 20.82 -5.22
N LEU A 556 -6.49 19.50 -5.14
CA LEU A 556 -6.95 18.72 -3.98
C LEU A 556 -6.17 19.04 -2.69
N GLY A 557 -5.14 19.89 -2.74
CA GLY A 557 -4.34 20.28 -1.58
C GLY A 557 -3.39 19.18 -1.09
N ILE A 558 -3.31 18.06 -1.81
CA ILE A 558 -2.48 16.90 -1.46
C ILE A 558 -0.98 17.16 -1.74
N GLY A 559 -0.65 18.25 -2.45
CA GLY A 559 0.71 18.65 -2.81
C GLY A 559 1.27 19.89 -2.11
N ARG A 560 0.54 20.51 -1.17
CA ARG A 560 1.03 21.66 -0.40
C ARG A 560 0.59 21.54 1.05
N ASP A 561 1.54 21.19 1.92
CA ASP A 561 1.52 21.66 3.31
C ASP A 561 1.43 23.19 3.26
N HIS A 562 0.22 23.73 3.35
CA HIS A 562 0.04 25.13 3.63
C HIS A 562 0.45 25.32 5.08
N GLY A 563 1.68 25.81 5.27
CA GLY A 563 2.04 26.52 6.48
C GLY A 563 0.96 27.58 6.73
N MET A 564 0.32 27.47 7.89
CA MET A 564 -0.62 28.49 8.35
C MET A 564 0.15 29.81 8.50
N SER A 565 -0.09 30.72 7.57
CA SER A 565 0.18 32.14 7.73
C SER A 565 -1.16 32.87 7.80
N ARG A 566 -1.76 32.87 8.99
CA ARG A 566 -2.17 34.07 9.75
C ARG A 566 -2.82 33.66 11.07
#